data_AF-A3WZV9-F1
#
_entry.id   AF-A3WZV9-F1
#
_cell.length_a   1.000
_cell.length_b   1.000
_cell.length_c   1.000
_cell.angle_alpha   90.00
_cell.angle_beta   90.00
_cell.angle_gamma   90.00
#
_symmetry.space_group_name_H-M   'P 1'
#
loop_
_entity.id
_entity.type
_entity.pdbx_description
1 polymer ?
#
loop_
_entity_poly.entity_id
_entity_poly.type
_entity_poly.pdbx_seq_one_letter_code
_entity_poly.pdbx_strand_id
1 'polypeptide(L)'
;MAQLVLSLTAEVELIYDAIADVERIFRALATCHGQQYRALERRIERLLDGETKLSDPATHYIGAGRIVFEPSPEIKSIICDARDMGVI
;
A
#
# COMPACT_ATOMS: atom_id res chain seq x y z
N MET A 1 21.41 19.47 36.46
CA MET A 1 20.57 19.81 35.29
C MET A 1 19.98 18.53 34.77
N ALA A 2 18.65 18.42 34.73
CA ALA A 2 17.98 17.31 34.07
C ALA A 2 17.68 17.71 32.62
N GLN A 3 17.95 16.83 31.66
CA GLN A 3 17.67 17.04 30.25
C GLN A 3 16.57 16.05 29.83
N LEU A 4 15.48 16.58 29.29
CA LEU A 4 14.38 15.77 28.77
C LEU A 4 14.67 15.46 27.30
N VAL A 5 14.84 14.18 26.95
CA VAL A 5 15.00 13.72 25.57
C VAL A 5 13.68 13.07 25.14
N LEU A 6 13.01 13.70 24.18
CA LEU A 6 11.82 13.15 23.53
C LEU A 6 12.21 12.68 22.14
N SER A 7 11.98 11.40 21.85
CA SER A 7 12.18 10.81 20.52
C SER A 7 10.83 10.56 19.86
N LEU A 8 10.70 10.96 18.60
CA LEU A 8 9.59 10.59 17.73
C LEU A 8 10.12 9.73 16.59
N THR A 9 9.46 8.61 16.31
CA THR A 9 9.81 7.68 15.24
C THR A 9 8.61 7.46 14.35
N ALA A 10 8.80 7.64 13.05
CA ALA A 10 7.81 7.40 12.01
C ALA A 10 8.17 6.10 11.28
N GLU A 11 7.27 5.11 11.34
CA GLU A 11 7.40 3.82 10.69
C GLU A 11 6.56 3.83 9.40
N VAL A 12 7.25 3.72 8.26
CA VAL A 12 6.68 3.76 6.90
C VAL A 12 6.86 2.44 6.15
N GLU A 13 7.37 1.40 6.84
CA GLU A 13 7.65 0.08 6.26
C GLU A 13 6.40 -0.54 5.62
N LEU A 14 5.23 -0.40 6.25
CA LEU A 14 3.97 -0.90 5.69
C LEU A 14 3.61 -0.28 4.33
N ILE A 15 4.00 0.98 4.09
CA ILE A 15 3.80 1.64 2.79
C ILE A 15 4.72 0.99 1.75
N TYR A 16 6.00 0.80 2.09
CA TYR A 16 6.96 0.18 1.20
C TYR A 16 6.59 -1.27 0.86
N ASP A 17 6.16 -2.03 1.85
CA ASP A 17 5.68 -3.40 1.66
C ASP A 17 4.47 -3.45 0.72
N ALA A 18 3.51 -2.53 0.90
CA ALA A 18 2.35 -2.45 0.03
C ALA A 18 2.68 -2.06 -1.42
N ILE A 19 3.66 -1.17 -1.62
CA ILE A 19 4.16 -0.84 -2.97
C ILE A 19 4.80 -2.08 -3.61
N ALA A 20 5.64 -2.81 -2.87
CA ALA A 20 6.28 -4.03 -3.35
C ALA A 20 5.23 -5.11 -3.69
N ASP A 21 4.17 -5.23 -2.90
CA ASP A 21 3.05 -6.13 -3.18
C ASP A 21 2.32 -5.74 -4.48
N VAL A 22 2.05 -4.45 -4.70
CA VAL A 22 1.43 -3.97 -5.96
C VAL A 22 2.31 -4.30 -7.17
N GLU A 23 3.63 -4.09 -7.09
CA GLU A 23 4.55 -4.46 -8.18
C GLU A 23 4.54 -5.97 -8.45
N ARG A 24 4.51 -6.79 -7.39
CA ARG A 24 4.44 -8.25 -7.51
C ARG A 24 3.13 -8.70 -8.16
N ILE A 25 2.00 -8.13 -7.74
CA ILE A 25 0.69 -8.38 -8.34
C ILE A 25 0.70 -8.02 -9.82
N PHE A 26 1.22 -6.84 -10.19
CA PHE A 26 1.28 -6.40 -11.58
C PHE A 26 2.07 -7.38 -12.46
N ARG A 27 3.21 -7.87 -11.99
CA ARG A 27 3.98 -8.90 -12.71
C ARG A 27 3.25 -10.22 -12.82
N ALA A 28 2.53 -10.65 -11.78
CA ALA A 28 1.78 -11.91 -11.81
C ALA A 28 0.62 -11.86 -12.81
N LEU A 29 -0.07 -10.71 -12.91
CA LEU A 29 -1.20 -10.50 -13.82
C LEU A 29 -0.84 -10.73 -15.29
N ALA A 30 0.42 -10.52 -15.70
CA ALA A 30 0.89 -10.79 -17.06
C ALA A 30 0.68 -12.25 -17.51
N THR A 31 0.55 -13.19 -16.56
CA THR A 31 0.32 -14.62 -16.82
C THR A 31 -1.14 -15.03 -16.63
N CYS A 32 -2.01 -14.12 -16.16
CA CYS A 32 -3.42 -14.40 -15.91
C CYS A 32 -4.29 -14.05 -17.13
N HIS A 33 -5.40 -14.76 -17.29
CA HIS A 33 -6.34 -14.54 -18.40
C HIS A 33 -7.76 -14.37 -17.87
N GLY A 34 -8.44 -13.33 -18.36
CA GLY A 34 -9.81 -13.02 -17.97
C GLY A 34 -10.05 -11.53 -17.85
N GLN A 35 -11.32 -11.12 -17.99
CA GLN A 35 -11.70 -9.71 -17.92
C GLN A 35 -11.41 -9.10 -16.54
N GLN A 36 -11.58 -9.87 -15.47
CA GLN A 36 -11.31 -9.42 -14.10
C GLN A 36 -9.83 -9.08 -13.87
N TYR A 37 -8.91 -9.92 -14.36
CA TYR A 37 -7.47 -9.68 -14.24
C TYR A 37 -7.03 -8.46 -15.05
N ARG A 38 -7.56 -8.30 -16.28
CA ARG A 38 -7.31 -7.09 -17.09
C ARG A 38 -7.88 -5.82 -16.46
N ALA A 39 -8.99 -5.93 -15.73
CA ALA A 39 -9.55 -4.78 -15.01
C ALA A 39 -8.67 -4.38 -13.82
N LEU A 40 -8.14 -5.35 -13.07
CA LEU A 40 -7.20 -5.12 -11.98
C LEU A 40 -5.86 -4.53 -12.49
N GLU A 41 -5.33 -5.07 -13.59
CA GLU A 41 -4.12 -4.57 -14.27
C GLU A 41 -4.27 -3.09 -14.64
N ARG A 42 -5.34 -2.72 -15.35
CA ARG A 42 -5.63 -1.31 -15.70
C ARG A 42 -5.79 -0.40 -14.50
N ARG A 43 -6.32 -0.93 -13.39
CA ARG A 43 -6.48 -0.16 -12.14
C ARG A 43 -5.12 0.15 -11.51
N ILE A 44 -4.18 -0.80 -11.59
CA ILE A 44 -2.78 -0.58 -11.17
C ILE A 44 -2.09 0.41 -12.09
N GLU A 45 -2.26 0.30 -13.41
CA GLU A 45 -1.68 1.27 -14.38
C GLU A 45 -2.13 2.70 -14.06
N ARG A 46 -3.44 2.93 -13.88
CA ARG A 46 -3.96 4.25 -13.48
C ARG A 46 -3.44 4.75 -12.14
N LEU A 47 -3.09 3.85 -11.23
CA LEU A 47 -2.47 4.21 -9.96
C LEU A 47 -1.03 4.72 -10.21
N LEU A 48 -0.26 3.98 -11.00
CA LEU A 48 1.13 4.30 -11.33
C LEU A 48 1.26 5.57 -12.19
N ASP A 49 0.31 5.79 -13.09
CA ASP A 49 0.24 6.98 -13.95
C ASP A 49 -0.26 8.23 -13.21
N GLY A 50 -0.63 8.10 -11.92
CA GLY A 50 -1.12 9.21 -11.09
C GLY A 50 -2.54 9.67 -11.43
N GLU A 51 -3.28 8.93 -12.25
CA GLU A 51 -4.69 9.19 -12.56
C GLU A 51 -5.61 8.88 -11.37
N THR A 52 -5.15 8.00 -10.47
CA THR A 52 -5.86 7.68 -9.22
C THR A 52 -5.43 8.66 -8.13
N LYS A 53 -6.36 9.48 -7.67
CA LYS A 53 -6.15 10.33 -6.50
C LYS A 53 -6.03 9.45 -5.25
N LEU A 54 -4.84 9.43 -4.65
CA LEU A 54 -4.60 8.75 -3.38
C LEU A 54 -5.14 9.58 -2.22
N SER A 55 -5.83 8.91 -1.30
CA SER A 55 -6.15 9.49 0.00
C SER A 55 -4.92 9.51 0.89
N ASP A 56 -4.91 10.36 1.92
CA ASP A 56 -3.80 10.41 2.87
C ASP A 56 -3.62 9.04 3.57
N PRO A 57 -2.36 8.62 3.82
CA PRO A 57 -2.08 7.42 4.61
C PRO A 57 -2.74 7.50 5.98
N ALA A 58 -3.38 6.42 6.41
CA ALA A 58 -3.90 6.36 7.77
C ALA A 58 -2.73 6.33 8.75
N THR A 59 -2.80 7.19 9.78
CA THR A 59 -1.71 7.39 10.73
C THR A 59 -2.13 6.88 12.10
N HIS A 60 -1.33 5.99 12.68
CA HIS A 60 -1.63 5.35 13.95
C HIS A 60 -0.53 5.62 14.97
N TYR A 61 -0.91 6.11 16.14
CA TYR A 61 0.01 6.24 17.26
C TYR A 61 0.02 4.95 18.09
N ILE A 62 1.16 4.27 18.15
CA ILE A 62 1.30 2.98 18.85
C ILE A 62 2.01 3.09 20.21
N GLY A 63 2.26 4.31 20.69
CA GLY A 63 2.90 4.57 21.98
C GLY A 63 4.41 4.82 21.87
N ALA A 64 5.02 5.26 22.99
CA ALA A 64 6.47 5.50 23.10
C ALA A 64 7.07 6.41 22.00
N GLY A 65 6.30 7.39 21.51
CA GLY A 65 6.76 8.28 20.44
C GLY A 65 6.77 7.63 19.05
N ARG A 66 6.13 6.48 18.85
CA ARG A 66 6.08 5.80 17.55
C ARG A 66 4.76 6.04 16.83
N ILE A 67 4.88 6.33 15.54
CA ILE A 67 3.78 6.56 14.62
C ILE A 67 3.94 5.58 13.46
N VAL A 68 2.89 4.85 13.12
CA VAL A 68 2.86 3.93 11.97
C VAL A 68 1.96 4.51 10.90
N PHE A 69 2.42 4.46 9.65
CA PHE A 69 1.64 4.87 8.50
C PHE A 69 1.16 3.64 7.72
N GLU A 70 -0.15 3.50 7.56
CA GLU A 70 -0.75 2.49 6.71
C GLU A 70 -0.84 2.97 5.26
N PRO A 71 -0.79 2.05 4.28
CA PRO A 71 -1.06 2.37 2.88
C PRO A 71 -2.44 2.98 2.70
N SER A 72 -2.60 3.79 1.65
CA SER A 72 -3.88 4.39 1.33
C SER A 72 -4.96 3.32 1.06
N PRO A 73 -6.25 3.62 1.29
CA PRO A 73 -7.34 2.70 1.00
C PRO A 73 -7.34 2.18 -0.44
N GLU A 74 -6.91 2.99 -1.41
CA GLU A 74 -6.83 2.61 -2.82
C GLU A 74 -5.81 1.49 -3.04
N ILE A 75 -4.60 1.63 -2.47
CA ILE A 75 -3.57 0.59 -2.51
C ILE A 75 -4.05 -0.68 -1.79
N LYS A 76 -4.61 -0.54 -0.59
CA LYS A 76 -5.14 -1.67 0.17
C LYS A 76 -6.20 -2.45 -0.62
N SER A 77 -7.10 -1.74 -1.30
CA SER A 77 -8.16 -2.38 -2.08
C SER A 77 -7.63 -3.17 -3.28
N ILE A 78 -6.57 -2.69 -3.96
CA ILE A 78 -5.91 -3.45 -5.04
C ILE A 78 -5.32 -4.75 -4.50
N ILE A 79 -4.67 -4.70 -3.34
CA ILE A 79 -4.06 -5.87 -2.70
C ILE A 79 -5.13 -6.88 -2.26
N CYS A 80 -6.25 -6.41 -1.70
CA CYS A 80 -7.38 -7.26 -1.33
C CYS A 80 -8.00 -7.93 -2.57
N ASP A 81 -8.30 -7.16 -3.62
CA ASP A 81 -8.86 -7.71 -4.86
C ASP A 81 -7.94 -8.77 -5.47
N ALA A 82 -6.62 -8.55 -5.46
CA ALA A 82 -5.64 -9.51 -5.94
C ALA A 82 -5.65 -10.82 -5.15
N ARG A 83 -5.77 -10.76 -3.81
CA ARG A 83 -5.91 -11.95 -2.94
C ARG A 83 -7.20 -12.70 -3.21
N ASP A 84 -8.32 -11.99 -3.31
CA ASP A 84 -9.64 -12.59 -3.57
C ASP A 84 -9.67 -13.28 -4.93
N MET A 85 -8.93 -12.77 -5.91
CA MET A 85 -8.76 -13.37 -7.23
C MET A 85 -7.71 -14.49 -7.28
N GLY A 86 -6.98 -14.76 -6.20
CA GLY A 86 -5.93 -15.78 -6.14
C GLY A 86 -4.66 -15.45 -6.94
N VAL A 87 -4.39 -14.16 -7.15
CA VAL A 87 -3.16 -13.68 -7.81
C VAL A 87 -1.95 -13.75 -6.87
N ILE A 88 -2.19 -13.54 -5.57
CA ILE A 88 -1.20 -13.65 -4.47
C ILE A 88 -1.78 -14.38 -3.26
#